data_AF-A0A379GET2-F1
#
_entry.id   AF-A0A379GET2-F1
#
_cell.length_a   1.000
_cell.length_b   1.000
_cell.length_c   1.000
_cell.angle_alpha   90.00
_cell.angle_beta   90.00
_cell.angle_gamma   90.00
#
_symmetry.space_group_name_H-M   'P 1'
#
loop_
_entity.id
_entity.type
_entity.pdbx_description
1 polymer ?
#
loop_
_entity_poly.entity_id
_entity_poly.type
_entity_poly.pdbx_seq_one_letter_code
_entity_poly.pdbx_strand_id
1 'polypeptide(L)' 'MLAMGKTLGIMGAVGNIFTKVGNGTSMGAMVGGGNIFTHIGNGEAWALMGGLGNVYTKIGNGILWH' A
#
# COMPACT_ATOMS: atom_id res chain seq x y z
N MET A 1 -2.69 -4.28 -8.96
CA MET A 1 -2.75 -5.77 -8.94
C MET A 1 -4.11 -6.21 -8.43
N LEU A 2 -4.81 -7.09 -9.16
CA LEU A 2 -6.07 -7.71 -8.70
C LEU A 2 -5.72 -9.08 -8.09
N ALA A 3 -5.79 -9.21 -6.77
CA ALA A 3 -5.42 -10.45 -6.10
C ALA A 3 -6.20 -10.65 -4.80
N MET A 4 -6.77 -11.85 -4.65
CA MET A 4 -7.39 -12.32 -3.42
C MET A 4 -6.31 -12.95 -2.52
N GLY A 5 -6.18 -12.45 -1.30
CA GLY A 5 -5.19 -12.93 -0.33
C GLY A 5 -4.03 -11.96 -0.09
N LYS A 6 -2.90 -12.50 0.39
CA LYS A 6 -1.74 -11.69 0.82
C LYS A 6 -0.99 -11.11 -0.37
N THR A 7 -0.59 -9.84 -0.28
CA THR A 7 0.26 -9.17 -1.27
C THR A 7 1.35 -8.38 -0.55
N LEU A 8 2.59 -8.50 -1.03
CA LEU A 8 3.73 -7.75 -0.54
C LEU A 8 4.37 -6.97 -1.70
N GLY A 9 4.60 -5.67 -1.52
CA GLY A 9 5.35 -4.84 -2.45
C GLY A 9 6.56 -4.20 -1.77
N ILE A 10 7.72 -4.21 -2.43
CA ILE A 10 8.93 -3.51 -2.00
C ILE A 10 9.36 -2.62 -3.16
N MET A 11 9.50 -1.31 -2.91
CA MET A 11 9.73 -0.32 -3.96
C MET A 11 10.75 0.73 -3.51
N GLY A 12 11.65 1.11 -4.43
CA GLY A 12 12.67 2.13 -4.21
C GLY A 12 12.89 2.96 -5.48
N ALA A 13 12.50 4.24 -5.45
CA ALA A 13 12.61 5.17 -6.58
C ALA A 13 12.40 6.61 -6.09
N VAL A 14 12.64 7.62 -6.94
CA VAL A 14 12.32 9.02 -6.59
C VAL A 14 10.82 9.21 -6.31
N GLY A 15 9.96 8.47 -7.01
CA GLY A 15 8.52 8.41 -6.75
C GLY A 15 8.01 6.97 -6.88
N ASN A 16 7.24 6.50 -5.89
CA ASN A 16 6.67 5.16 -5.89
C ASN A 16 5.13 5.19 -5.85
N ILE A 17 4.48 4.33 -6.64
CA ILE A 17 3.03 4.14 -6.63
C ILE A 17 2.71 2.65 -6.48
N PHE A 18 1.98 2.29 -5.43
CA PHE A 18 1.52 0.93 -5.17
C PHE A 18 -0.01 0.89 -5.08
N THR A 19 -0.64 0.10 -5.95
CA THR A 19 -2.10 -0.06 -5.94
C THR A 19 -2.51 -1.54 -5.92
N LYS A 20 -3.19 -1.94 -4.84
CA LYS A 20 -3.86 -3.24 -4.74
C LYS A 20 -5.37 -3.05 -4.85
N VAL A 21 -5.99 -3.87 -5.68
CA VAL A 21 -7.45 -4.03 -5.74
C VAL A 21 -7.78 -5.47 -5.38
N GLY A 22 -8.80 -5.67 -4.55
CA GLY A 22 -9.24 -6.98 -4.08
C GLY A 22 -8.96 -7.23 -2.60
N ASN A 23 -9.61 -8.28 -2.09
CA ASN A 23 -9.65 -8.57 -0.66
C ASN A 23 -8.38 -9.28 -0.17
N GLY A 24 -8.10 -9.14 1.13
CA GLY A 24 -6.98 -9.77 1.83
C GLY A 24 -5.91 -8.77 2.25
N THR A 25 -4.84 -9.28 2.87
CA THR A 25 -3.79 -8.45 3.47
C THR A 25 -2.86 -7.84 2.43
N SER A 26 -2.66 -6.53 2.48
CA SER A 26 -1.71 -5.79 1.67
C SER A 26 -0.56 -5.27 2.53
N MET A 27 0.69 -5.46 2.12
CA MET A 27 1.88 -4.97 2.81
C MET A 27 2.78 -4.24 1.79
N GLY A 28 3.21 -3.03 2.11
CA GLY A 28 4.10 -2.23 1.26
C GLY A 28 5.30 -1.69 2.05
N ALA A 29 6.49 -1.78 1.49
CA ALA A 29 7.67 -1.05 1.94
C ALA A 29 8.15 -0.16 0.79
N MET A 30 8.10 1.16 0.97
CA MET A 30 8.30 2.13 -0.11
C MET A 30 9.28 3.21 0.36
N VAL A 31 10.36 3.44 -0.39
CA VAL A 31 11.35 4.46 -0.08
C VAL A 31 11.60 5.35 -1.30
N GLY A 32 11.46 6.66 -1.12
CA GLY A 32 11.56 7.62 -2.22
C GLY A 32 11.35 9.07 -1.81
N GLY A 33 11.41 9.99 -2.78
CA GLY A 33 11.02 11.38 -2.55
C GLY A 33 9.52 11.52 -2.25
N GLY A 34 8.68 10.77 -2.98
CA GLY A 34 7.25 10.66 -2.70
C GLY A 34 6.69 9.25 -2.89
N ASN A 35 5.79 8.82 -2.01
CA ASN A 35 5.18 7.48 -2.06
C ASN A 35 3.65 7.56 -1.99
N ILE A 36 2.98 6.80 -2.84
CA ILE A 36 1.52 6.63 -2.83
C ILE A 36 1.17 5.16 -2.70
N PHE A 37 0.49 4.80 -1.62
CA PHE A 37 -0.06 3.45 -1.42
C PHE A 37 -1.58 3.52 -1.41
N THR A 38 -2.23 2.68 -2.23
CA THR A 38 -3.68 2.59 -2.29
C THR A 38 -4.13 1.13 -2.24
N HIS A 39 -5.01 0.81 -1.29
CA HIS A 39 -5.69 -0.49 -1.24
C HIS A 39 -7.21 -0.30 -1.35
N ILE A 40 -7.81 -0.94 -2.35
CA ILE A 40 -9.26 -0.97 -2.57
C ILE A 40 -9.75 -2.41 -2.37
N GLY A 41 -10.48 -2.66 -1.28
CA GLY A 41 -10.99 -3.97 -0.91
C GLY A 41 -11.01 -4.19 0.60
N ASN A 42 -11.62 -5.29 1.03
CA ASN A 42 -11.70 -5.67 2.44
C ASN A 42 -10.47 -6.46 2.87
N GLY A 43 -9.92 -6.19 4.06
CA GLY A 43 -8.76 -6.88 4.59
C GLY A 43 -7.84 -5.94 5.36
N GLU A 44 -6.66 -6.41 5.75
CA GLU A 44 -5.67 -5.56 6.40
C GLU A 44 -4.77 -4.85 5.37
N ALA A 45 -4.34 -3.65 5.69
CA ALA A 45 -3.38 -2.93 4.86
C ALA A 45 -2.28 -2.36 5.76
N TRP A 46 -1.04 -2.59 5.38
CA TRP A 46 0.18 -2.20 6.08
C TRP A 46 1.10 -1.48 5.10
N ALA A 47 1.66 -0.32 5.47
CA ALA A 47 2.52 0.44 4.58
C ALA A 47 3.64 1.17 5.33
N LEU A 48 4.87 0.66 5.24
CA LEU A 48 6.07 1.36 5.69
C LEU A 48 6.58 2.28 4.57
N MET A 49 6.40 3.60 4.73
CA MET A 49 6.67 4.58 3.69
C MET A 49 7.67 5.63 4.17
N GLY A 50 8.86 5.66 3.55
CA GLY A 50 9.91 6.63 3.83
C GLY A 50 10.08 7.62 2.69
N GLY A 51 9.93 8.92 2.98
CA GLY A 51 10.06 9.97 1.97
C GLY A 51 9.62 11.35 2.45
N LEU A 52 9.78 12.36 1.59
CA LEU A 52 9.35 13.74 1.89
C LEU A 52 7.82 13.89 1.87
N GLY A 53 7.13 13.09 1.07
CA GLY A 53 5.66 13.07 1.01
C GLY A 53 5.11 11.65 0.87
N ASN A 54 4.24 11.23 1.79
CA ASN A 54 3.62 9.91 1.78
C ASN A 54 2.11 10.05 1.81
N VAL A 55 1.42 9.36 0.91
CA VAL A 55 -0.04 9.29 0.88
C VAL A 55 -0.45 7.84 0.97
N TYR A 56 -1.23 7.52 2.00
CA TYR A 56 -1.75 6.19 2.21
C TYR A 56 -3.27 6.21 2.25
N THR A 57 -3.89 5.47 1.33
CA THR A 57 -5.34 5.41 1.18
C THR A 57 -5.82 3.97 1.24
N LYS A 58 -6.89 3.75 2.01
CA LYS A 58 -7.61 2.49 2.02
C LYS A 58 -9.10 2.71 1.86
N ILE A 59 -9.71 1.94 0.98
CA ILE A 59 -11.13 1.98 0.66
C ILE A 59 -11.69 0.57 0.86
N GLY A 60 -12.62 0.42 1.79
CA GLY A 60 -13.18 -0.87 2.21
C GLY A 60 -12.98 -1.12 3.71
N ASN A 61 -13.41 -2.29 4.17
CA ASN A 61 -13.41 -2.64 5.59
C ASN A 61 -12.11 -3.32 6.04
N GLY A 62 -11.77 -3.16 7.32
CA GLY A 62 -10.65 -3.83 7.99
C GLY A 62 -9.60 -2.84 8.50
N ILE A 63 -8.51 -3.36 9.07
CA ILE A 63 -7.56 -2.54 9.82
C ILE A 63 -6.52 -1.89 8.88
N LEU A 64 -6.28 -0.59 9.07
CA LEU A 64 -5.25 0.17 8.38
C LEU A 64 -4.09 0.45 9.34
N TRP A 65 -2.87 0.14 8.91
CA TRP A 65 -1.62 0.40 9.62
C TRP A 65 -0.64 1.13 8.71
N HIS A 66 -0.20 2.31 9.15
CA HIS A 66 0.81 3.14 8.49
C HIS A 66 2.10 3.13 9.31
#